data_AF-A0A5K0VNS0-F1
#
_entry.id   AF-A0A5K0VNS0-F1
#
_cell.length_a   1.000
_cell.length_b   1.000
_cell.length_c   1.000
_cell.angle_alpha   90.00
_cell.angle_beta   90.00
_cell.angle_gamma   90.00
#
_symmetry.space_group_name_H-M   'P 1'
#
loop_
_entity.id
_entity.type
_entity.pdbx_description
1 polymer ?
#
loop_
_entity_poly.entity_id
_entity_poly.type
_entity_poly.pdbx_seq_one_letter_code
_entity_poly.pdbx_strand_id
1 'polypeptide(L)'
;FLWRPRPPSLLPPEKEEEIARNLKKYSKKYEAEDQDVSLLLSEQDREKRRLLQEEWDGWVKEWKERHEEEKVYRQELRDGEASDEEEEYEAKEVEVEEILDVTEEVVSFGDEQE
;
A
#
# COMPACT_ATOMS: atom_id res chain seq x y z
N PHE A 1 -18.84 -1.56 -15.15
CA PHE A 1 -17.68 -2.41 -15.48
C PHE A 1 -18.14 -3.67 -16.19
N LEU A 2 -17.58 -3.98 -17.36
CA LEU A 2 -17.81 -5.23 -18.09
C LEU A 2 -16.50 -6.00 -18.16
N TRP A 3 -16.50 -7.27 -17.75
CA TRP A 3 -15.34 -8.13 -17.93
C TRP A 3 -15.08 -8.37 -19.41
N ARG A 4 -13.79 -8.43 -19.78
CA ARG A 4 -13.41 -8.79 -21.15
C ARG A 4 -13.90 -10.21 -21.46
N PRO A 5 -14.45 -10.47 -22.66
CA PRO A 5 -14.90 -11.81 -23.03
C PRO A 5 -13.71 -12.78 -23.06
N ARG A 6 -13.91 -13.99 -22.53
CA ARG A 6 -12.87 -15.02 -22.55
C ARG A 6 -12.73 -15.59 -23.97
N PRO A 7 -11.50 -15.79 -24.47
CA PRO A 7 -11.28 -16.47 -25.75
C PRO A 7 -11.75 -17.93 -25.69
N PRO A 8 -12.04 -18.54 -26.85
CA PRO A 8 -12.48 -19.92 -26.93
C PRO A 8 -11.41 -20.88 -26.39
N SER A 9 -11.90 -21.97 -25.78
CA SER A 9 -11.08 -23.06 -25.27
C SER A 9 -10.27 -23.70 -26.41
N LEU A 10 -8.98 -23.97 -26.13
CA LEU A 10 -8.11 -24.75 -27.01
C LEU A 10 -8.18 -26.25 -26.71
N LEU A 11 -8.99 -26.67 -25.73
CA LEU A 11 -9.05 -28.05 -25.30
C LEU A 11 -9.92 -28.87 -26.26
N PRO A 12 -9.49 -30.10 -26.59
CA PRO A 12 -10.36 -31.03 -27.31
C PRO A 12 -11.55 -31.43 -26.41
N PRO A 13 -12.72 -31.73 -27.00
CA PRO A 13 -13.96 -31.98 -26.25
C PRO A 13 -13.83 -33.14 -25.25
N GLU A 14 -13.05 -34.17 -25.58
CA GLU A 14 -12.77 -35.29 -24.68
C GLU A 14 -12.11 -34.86 -23.37
N LYS A 15 -11.22 -33.85 -23.43
CA LYS A 15 -10.53 -33.31 -22.26
C LYS A 15 -11.44 -32.42 -21.43
N GLU A 16 -12.33 -31.67 -22.07
CA GLU A 16 -13.35 -30.88 -21.37
C GLU A 16 -14.29 -31.80 -20.56
N GLU A 17 -14.74 -32.92 -21.15
CA GLU A 17 -15.56 -33.91 -20.45
C GLU A 17 -14.82 -34.63 -19.32
N GLU A 18 -13.52 -34.92 -19.50
CA GLU A 18 -12.67 -35.48 -18.44
C GLU A 18 -12.52 -34.52 -17.27
N ILE A 19 -12.28 -33.23 -17.55
CA ILE A 19 -12.17 -32.18 -16.54
C ILE A 19 -13.50 -31.97 -15.82
N ALA A 20 -14.62 -31.95 -16.56
CA ALA A 20 -15.95 -31.81 -15.98
C ALA A 20 -16.29 -32.96 -15.02
N ARG A 21 -15.94 -34.20 -15.40
CA ARG A 21 -16.16 -35.39 -14.56
C ARG A 21 -15.31 -35.38 -13.28
N ASN A 22 -14.07 -34.89 -13.36
CA ASN A 22 -13.13 -34.88 -12.25
C ASN A 22 -13.04 -33.53 -11.52
N LEU A 23 -13.92 -32.57 -11.83
CA LEU A 23 -13.84 -31.19 -11.37
C LEU A 23 -13.72 -31.07 -9.85
N LYS A 24 -14.47 -31.88 -9.10
CA LYS A 24 -14.44 -31.88 -7.62
C LYS A 24 -13.07 -32.27 -7.04
N LYS A 25 -12.33 -33.15 -7.74
CA LYS A 25 -10.99 -33.57 -7.33
C LYS A 25 -9.97 -32.46 -7.61
N TYR A 26 -10.06 -31.84 -8.78
CA TYR A 26 -9.18 -30.73 -9.16
C TYR A 26 -9.44 -29.48 -8.33
N SER A 27 -10.70 -29.13 -8.10
CA SER A 27 -11.10 -27.97 -7.28
C SER A 27 -10.44 -28.01 -5.91
N LYS A 28 -10.59 -29.12 -5.16
CA LYS A 28 -10.00 -29.23 -3.81
C LYS A 28 -8.48 -29.19 -3.82
N LYS A 29 -7.85 -29.79 -4.85
CA LYS A 29 -6.39 -29.80 -4.97
C LYS A 29 -5.86 -28.40 -5.20
N TYR A 30 -6.39 -27.70 -6.20
CA TYR A 30 -5.90 -26.37 -6.56
C TYR A 30 -6.28 -25.31 -5.54
N GLU A 31 -7.43 -25.43 -4.89
CA GLU A 31 -7.81 -24.50 -3.82
C GLU A 31 -6.89 -24.62 -2.61
N ALA A 32 -6.44 -25.83 -2.26
CA ALA A 32 -5.43 -26.04 -1.22
C ALA A 32 -4.05 -25.49 -1.65
N GLU A 33 -3.60 -25.80 -2.86
CA GLU A 33 -2.33 -25.28 -3.40
C GLU A 33 -2.33 -23.74 -3.46
N ASP A 34 -3.42 -23.11 -3.90
CA ASP A 34 -3.56 -21.65 -3.96
C ASP A 34 -3.56 -21.03 -2.55
N GLN A 35 -4.23 -21.65 -1.58
CA GLN A 35 -4.21 -21.21 -0.19
C GLN A 35 -2.80 -21.29 0.40
N ASP A 36 -2.10 -22.40 0.21
CA ASP A 36 -0.74 -22.60 0.70
C ASP A 36 0.23 -21.58 0.08
N VAL A 37 0.14 -21.36 -1.23
CA VAL A 37 0.97 -20.37 -1.94
C VAL A 37 0.66 -18.95 -1.45
N SER A 38 -0.61 -18.60 -1.29
CA SER A 38 -1.02 -17.29 -0.79
C SER A 38 -0.53 -17.04 0.64
N LEU A 39 -0.60 -18.04 1.51
CA LEU A 39 -0.10 -17.95 2.89
C LEU A 39 1.42 -17.77 2.90
N LEU A 40 2.14 -18.59 2.13
CA LEU A 40 3.60 -18.52 2.03
C LEU A 40 4.08 -17.16 1.51
N LEU A 41 3.46 -16.63 0.46
CA LEU A 41 3.76 -15.30 -0.07
C LEU A 41 3.51 -14.21 0.97
N SER A 42 2.36 -14.27 1.64
CA SER A 42 2.01 -13.31 2.70
C SER A 42 3.01 -13.37 3.87
N GLU A 43 3.44 -14.57 4.28
CA GLU A 43 4.41 -14.75 5.35
C GLU A 43 5.77 -14.20 4.98
N GLN A 44 6.29 -14.52 3.78
CA GLN A 44 7.57 -14.00 3.30
C GLN A 44 7.57 -12.47 3.20
N ASP A 45 6.49 -11.87 2.70
CA ASP A 45 6.39 -10.41 2.61
C ASP A 45 6.21 -9.74 3.97
N ARG A 46 5.55 -10.39 4.93
CA ARG A 46 5.51 -9.93 6.33
C ARG A 46 6.89 -10.01 6.97
N GLU A 47 7.61 -11.10 6.77
CA GLU A 47 8.94 -11.29 7.34
C GLU A 47 9.93 -10.27 6.77
N LYS A 48 9.94 -10.04 5.44
CA LYS A 48 10.75 -9.00 4.81
C LYS A 48 10.45 -7.61 5.39
N ARG A 49 9.17 -7.26 5.55
CA ARG A 49 8.78 -5.97 6.16
C ARG A 49 9.22 -5.87 7.62
N ARG A 50 9.09 -6.95 8.39
CA ARG A 50 9.56 -7.01 9.78
C ARG A 50 11.07 -6.79 9.86
N LEU A 51 11.86 -7.48 9.04
CA LEU A 51 13.32 -7.33 9.01
C LEU A 51 13.73 -5.92 8.64
N LEU A 52 13.11 -5.32 7.62
CA LEU A 52 13.37 -3.94 7.22
C LEU A 52 13.04 -2.96 8.34
N GLN A 53 11.94 -3.18 9.05
CA GLN A 53 11.55 -2.36 10.19
C GLN A 53 12.53 -2.51 11.36
N GLU A 54 12.93 -3.74 11.70
CA GLU A 54 13.92 -4.02 12.76
C GLU A 54 15.29 -3.38 12.43
N GLU A 55 15.73 -3.44 11.17
CA GLU A 55 16.97 -2.80 10.71
C GLU A 55 16.88 -1.27 10.82
N TRP A 56 15.77 -0.69 10.37
CA TRP A 56 15.52 0.74 10.49
C TRP A 56 15.49 1.20 11.94
N ASP A 57 14.74 0.50 12.80
CA ASP A 57 14.63 0.81 14.23
C ASP A 57 16.00 0.70 14.93
N GLY A 58 16.81 -0.29 14.55
CA GLY A 58 18.19 -0.44 15.02
C GLY A 58 19.07 0.73 14.60
N TRP A 59 19.01 1.12 13.33
CA TRP A 59 19.76 2.26 12.79
C TRP A 59 19.35 3.58 13.46
N VAL A 60 18.05 3.83 13.61
CA VAL A 60 17.54 5.03 14.32
C VAL A 60 18.00 5.04 15.77
N LYS A 61 17.99 3.89 16.43
CA LYS A 61 18.45 3.79 17.83
C LYS A 61 19.93 4.12 17.95
N GLU A 62 20.79 3.57 17.09
CA GLU A 62 22.23 3.86 17.10
C GLU A 62 22.50 5.35 16.88
N TRP A 63 21.78 5.98 15.95
CA TRP A 63 21.90 7.43 15.71
C TRP A 63 21.44 8.26 16.90
N LYS A 64 20.34 7.87 17.55
CA LYS A 64 19.86 8.55 18.77
C LYS A 64 20.86 8.42 19.92
N GLU A 65 21.45 7.24 20.10
CA GLU A 65 22.47 7.00 21.12
C GLU A 65 23.71 7.87 20.87
N ARG A 66 24.24 7.85 19.64
CA ARG A 66 25.37 8.72 19.25
C ARG A 66 25.05 10.22 19.43
N HIS A 67 23.86 10.65 19.05
CA HIS A 67 23.43 12.04 19.20
C HIS A 67 23.34 12.48 20.67
N GLU A 68 22.88 11.59 21.56
CA GLU A 68 22.83 11.84 23.00
C GLU A 68 24.23 11.83 23.63
N GLU A 69 25.11 10.92 23.21
CA GLU A 69 26.52 10.89 23.64
C GLU A 69 27.24 12.20 23.25
N GLU A 70 27.02 12.68 22.02
CA GLU A 70 27.61 13.93 21.52
C GLU A 70 26.94 15.19 22.08
N LYS A 71 25.81 15.06 22.80
CA LYS A 71 25.05 16.21 23.34
C LYS A 71 25.90 17.10 24.23
N VAL A 72 26.66 16.51 25.16
CA VAL A 72 27.51 17.27 26.09
C VAL A 72 28.58 18.05 25.34
N TYR A 73 29.23 17.40 24.37
CA TYR A 73 30.23 18.05 23.53
C TYR A 73 29.63 19.19 22.68
N ARG A 74 28.43 18.98 22.12
CA ARG A 74 27.72 20.03 21.35
C ARG A 74 27.30 21.21 22.23
N GLN A 75 26.90 20.95 23.47
CA GLN A 75 26.58 21.98 24.46
C GLN A 75 27.82 22.78 24.87
N GLU A 76 28.97 22.12 25.06
CA GLU A 76 30.26 22.78 25.33
C GLU A 76 30.70 23.70 24.17
N LEU A 77 30.47 23.30 22.92
CA LEU A 77 30.75 24.13 21.74
C LEU A 77 29.85 25.37 21.64
N ARG A 78 28.75 25.44 22.39
CA ARG A 78 27.83 26.58 22.47
C ARG A 78 27.87 27.26 23.84
N ASP A 79 29.04 27.29 24.47
CA ASP A 79 29.27 27.94 25.77
C ASP A 79 28.32 27.47 26.90
N GLY A 80 27.79 26.25 26.79
CA GLY A 80 26.87 25.66 27.77
C GLY A 80 25.38 25.79 27.45
N GLU A 81 25.01 26.40 26.32
CA GLU A 81 23.61 26.61 25.94
C GLU A 81 22.97 25.35 25.31
N ALA A 82 21.81 24.93 25.84
CA ALA A 82 21.06 23.78 25.35
C ALA A 82 20.06 24.19 24.26
N SER A 83 20.57 24.42 23.05
CA SER A 83 19.77 24.86 21.89
C SER A 83 19.13 23.70 21.08
N ASP A 84 19.45 22.44 21.42
CA ASP A 84 18.85 21.26 20.75
C ASP A 84 17.32 21.14 20.92
N GLU A 85 16.73 21.86 21.88
CA GLU A 85 15.27 21.87 22.15
C GLU A 85 14.55 23.06 21.49
N GLU A 86 15.26 23.97 20.81
CA GLU A 86 14.63 25.03 20.05
C GLU A 86 14.02 24.49 18.75
N GLU A 87 12.70 24.57 18.62
CA GLU A 87 12.01 24.34 17.35
C GLU A 87 12.40 25.46 16.36
N GLU A 88 13.42 25.21 15.54
CA GLU A 88 13.90 26.16 14.52
C GLU A 88 12.84 26.47 13.44
N TYR A 89 11.80 25.62 13.32
CA TYR A 89 10.71 25.81 12.36
C TYR A 89 9.38 25.24 12.85
N GLU A 90 8.28 25.94 12.56
CA GLU A 90 6.91 25.45 12.72
C GLU A 90 6.45 24.83 11.39
N ALA A 91 6.27 23.51 11.35
CA ALA A 91 5.76 22.82 10.17
C ALA A 91 4.23 22.99 10.09
N LYS A 92 3.74 23.77 9.12
CA LYS A 92 2.30 23.95 8.86
C LYS A 92 1.87 23.09 7.66
N GLU A 93 0.92 22.19 7.90
CA GLU A 93 0.29 21.40 6.83
C GLU A 93 -0.64 22.31 6.02
N VAL A 94 -0.41 22.43 4.70
CA VAL A 94 -1.19 23.26 3.78
C VAL A 94 -1.84 22.36 2.74
N GLU A 95 -3.15 22.15 2.86
CA GLU A 95 -3.96 21.49 1.85
C GLU A 95 -4.31 22.49 0.74
N VAL A 96 -3.99 22.16 -0.51
CA VAL A 96 -4.32 22.97 -1.69
C VAL A 96 -5.34 22.21 -2.52
N GLU A 97 -6.59 22.71 -2.53
CA GLU A 97 -7.65 22.21 -3.39
C GLU A 97 -7.68 23.04 -4.69
N GLU A 98 -7.48 22.38 -5.84
CA GLU A 98 -7.57 23.00 -7.17
C GLU A 98 -8.81 22.47 -7.90
N ILE A 99 -9.73 23.36 -8.27
CA ILE A 99 -10.94 23.00 -9.02
C ILE A 99 -10.55 22.88 -10.50
N LEU A 100 -10.49 21.65 -11.01
CA LEU A 100 -10.01 21.35 -12.37
C LEU A 100 -10.96 21.79 -13.49
N ASP A 101 -12.27 21.73 -13.25
CA ASP A 101 -13.28 22.10 -14.25
C ASP A 101 -14.64 22.37 -13.60
N VAL A 102 -15.40 23.32 -14.13
CA VAL A 102 -16.77 23.65 -13.69
C VAL A 102 -17.66 23.67 -14.92
N THR A 103 -18.54 22.68 -15.02
CA THR A 103 -19.57 22.61 -16.07
C THR A 103 -20.91 23.05 -15.51
N GLU A 104 -21.50 24.08 -16.12
CA GLU A 104 -22.84 24.58 -15.79
C GLU A 104 -23.79 24.20 -16.92
N GLU A 105 -24.78 23.35 -16.64
CA GLU A 105 -25.82 22.98 -17.61
C GLU A 105 -27.13 23.70 -17.28
N VAL A 106 -27.68 24.43 -18.25
CA VAL A 106 -28.99 25.09 -18.12
C VAL A 106 -30.08 24.04 -18.33
N VAL A 107 -30.73 23.64 -17.25
CA VAL A 107 -31.92 22.78 -17.30
C VAL A 107 -33.12 23.63 -17.70
N SER A 108 -33.57 23.52 -18.95
CA SER A 108 -34.87 24.03 -19.37
C SER A 108 -35.96 23.19 -18.69
N PHE A 109 -36.61 23.74 -17.66
CA PHE A 109 -37.89 23.20 -17.24
C PHE A 109 -38.88 23.43 -18.38
N GLY A 110 -39.39 22.34 -18.95
CA GLY A 110 -40.32 22.39 -20.07
C GLY A 110 -41.54 23.24 -19.69
N ASP A 111 -41.71 24.35 -20.39
CA ASP A 111 -42.92 25.16 -20.33
C ASP A 111 -44.11 24.31 -20.80
N GLU A 112 -45.14 24.36 -19.96
CA GLU A 112 -46.51 23.94 -20.22
C GLU A 112 -47.08 24.64 -21.47
N GLN A 113 -48.06 23.97 -22.11
CA GLN A 113 -48.95 24.36 -23.23
C GLN A 113 -48.55 23.63 -24.54
N GLU A 114 -49.39 22.81 -25.17
CA GLU A 114 -50.86 22.80 -25.32
C GLU A 114 -51.36 21.38 -25.66
#